data_AF-X1AF24-F1
#
_entry.id   AF-X1AF24-F1
#
_cell.length_a   1.000
_cell.length_b   1.000
_cell.length_c   1.000
_cell.angle_alpha   90.00
_cell.angle_beta   90.00
_cell.angle_gamma   90.00
#
_symmetry.space_group_name_H-M   'P 1'
#
loop_
_entity.id
_entity.type
_entity.pdbx_description
1 polymer ?
#
loop_
_entity_poly.entity_id
_entity_poly.type
_entity_poly.pdbx_seq_one_letter_code
_entity_poly.pdbx_strand_id
1 'polypeptide(L)'
;MRYEGNDEKLIELAKKNALNIGAGHAFIIFMENAYPINVLNSIKSVPEVCRIFCATANQTEIVIGETEKGRAILGVIDGAKSKGIESEEDIKFRKELLRKIGYKL
;
A
#
# COMPACT_ATOMS: atom_id res chain seq x y z
N MET A 1 -13.80 12.20 9.49
CA MET A 1 -13.24 11.25 8.49
C MET A 1 -14.17 11.26 7.28
N ARG A 2 -13.62 11.34 6.06
CA ARG A 2 -14.37 11.26 4.81
C ARG A 2 -14.04 9.92 4.14
N TYR A 3 -14.99 9.31 3.44
CA TYR A 3 -14.81 8.03 2.76
C TYR A 3 -15.73 7.96 1.55
N GLU A 4 -15.33 7.19 0.54
CA GLU A 4 -16.10 6.89 -0.67
C GLU A 4 -15.55 5.60 -1.30
N GLY A 5 -16.39 4.87 -2.04
CA GLY A 5 -16.01 3.64 -2.71
C GLY A 5 -17.22 2.95 -3.36
N ASN A 6 -16.98 1.82 -4.01
CA ASN A 6 -18.01 1.03 -4.69
C ASN A 6 -18.28 -0.34 -4.06
N ASP A 7 -17.61 -0.66 -2.94
CA ASP A 7 -17.76 -1.92 -2.22
C ASP A 7 -17.81 -1.65 -0.70
N GLU A 8 -18.91 -2.03 -0.07
CA GLU A 8 -19.17 -1.74 1.34
C GLU A 8 -18.16 -2.40 2.28
N LYS A 9 -17.72 -3.63 1.98
CA LYS A 9 -16.72 -4.34 2.81
C LYS A 9 -15.39 -3.60 2.77
N LEU A 10 -14.96 -3.15 1.60
CA LEU A 10 -13.71 -2.40 1.46
C LEU A 10 -13.81 -1.01 2.09
N ILE A 11 -14.97 -0.35 1.99
CA ILE A 11 -15.22 0.93 2.67
C ILE A 11 -15.15 0.78 4.19
N GLU A 12 -15.76 -0.25 4.77
CA GLU A 12 -15.69 -0.47 6.23
C GLU A 12 -14.26 -0.78 6.70
N LEU A 13 -13.49 -1.53 5.92
CA LEU A 13 -12.06 -1.72 6.17
C LEU A 13 -11.29 -0.40 6.12
N ALA A 14 -11.55 0.43 5.11
CA ALA A 14 -10.92 1.75 4.98
C ALA A 14 -11.23 2.64 6.18
N LYS A 15 -12.50 2.75 6.57
CA LYS A 15 -12.96 3.54 7.72
C LYS A 15 -12.29 3.09 9.02
N LYS A 16 -12.35 1.79 9.31
CA LYS A 16 -11.77 1.21 10.53
C LYS A 16 -10.27 1.49 10.63
N ASN A 17 -9.53 1.25 9.56
CA ASN A 17 -8.08 1.45 9.56
C ASN A 17 -7.69 2.93 9.57
N ALA A 18 -8.39 3.79 8.82
CA ALA A 18 -8.15 5.24 8.86
C ALA A 18 -8.40 5.81 10.26
N LEU A 19 -9.43 5.33 10.98
CA LEU A 19 -9.70 5.74 12.36
C LEU A 19 -8.58 5.31 13.31
N ASN A 20 -8.11 4.07 13.18
CA ASN A 20 -7.01 3.55 13.99
C ASN A 20 -5.71 4.31 13.76
N ILE A 21 -5.39 4.65 12.51
CA ILE A 21 -4.25 5.50 12.15
C ILE A 21 -4.40 6.89 12.77
N GLY A 22 -5.56 7.51 12.62
CA GLY A 22 -5.91 8.76 13.31
C GLY A 22 -5.03 9.97 12.96
N ALA A 23 -4.20 9.88 11.92
CA ALA A 23 -3.35 10.97 11.45
C ALA A 23 -4.14 11.88 10.49
N GLY A 24 -4.02 13.20 10.69
CA GLY A 24 -4.66 14.19 9.81
C GLY A 24 -4.09 14.14 8.39
N HIS A 25 -4.93 14.38 7.38
CA HIS A 25 -4.58 14.35 5.95
C HIS A 25 -3.95 13.03 5.47
N ALA A 26 -4.20 11.93 6.18
CA ALA A 26 -3.90 10.59 5.70
C ALA A 26 -5.12 10.01 4.95
N PHE A 27 -4.84 9.21 3.93
CA PHE A 27 -5.84 8.40 3.23
C PHE A 27 -5.38 6.95 3.17
N ILE A 28 -6.33 6.03 3.05
CA ILE A 28 -6.09 4.60 2.84
C ILE A 28 -7.06 4.11 1.77
N ILE A 29 -6.57 3.30 0.83
CA ILE A 29 -7.38 2.71 -0.23
C ILE A 29 -7.28 1.20 -0.08
N PHE A 30 -8.43 0.55 0.02
CA PHE A 30 -8.55 -0.90 -0.15
C PHE A 30 -9.15 -1.18 -1.52
N MET A 31 -8.63 -2.20 -2.20
CA MET A 31 -9.07 -2.59 -3.53
C MET A 31 -8.96 -4.10 -3.70
N GLU A 32 -9.88 -4.68 -4.49
CA GLU A 32 -9.86 -6.05 -4.95
C GLU A 32 -10.01 -6.05 -6.49
N ASN A 33 -9.62 -7.15 -7.16
CA ASN A 33 -9.65 -7.28 -8.63
C ASN A 33 -8.78 -6.27 -9.41
N ALA A 34 -7.83 -5.62 -8.73
CA ALA A 34 -6.81 -4.77 -9.32
C ALA A 34 -5.52 -4.86 -8.48
N TYR A 35 -4.39 -4.53 -9.09
CA TYR A 35 -3.11 -4.43 -8.39
C TYR A 35 -2.68 -2.96 -8.27
N PRO A 36 -1.85 -2.61 -7.27
CA PRO A 36 -1.30 -1.26 -7.14
C PRO A 36 -0.70 -0.71 -8.44
N ILE A 37 0.02 -1.54 -9.19
CA ILE A 37 0.65 -1.11 -10.46
C ILE A 37 -0.35 -0.57 -11.49
N ASN A 38 -1.62 -0.98 -11.42
CA ASN A 38 -2.67 -0.51 -12.34
C ASN A 38 -3.13 0.92 -12.03
N VAL A 39 -3.04 1.37 -10.77
CA VAL A 39 -3.67 2.63 -10.31
C VAL A 39 -2.70 3.62 -9.67
N LEU A 40 -1.49 3.19 -9.31
CA LEU A 40 -0.54 4.00 -8.54
C LEU A 40 -0.19 5.33 -9.24
N ASN A 41 -0.07 5.32 -10.57
CA ASN A 41 0.21 6.53 -11.34
C ASN A 41 -0.97 7.52 -11.32
N SER A 42 -2.20 7.01 -11.44
CA SER A 42 -3.41 7.84 -11.33
C SER A 42 -3.49 8.51 -9.96
N ILE A 43 -3.23 7.76 -8.88
CA ILE A 43 -3.20 8.31 -7.51
C ILE A 43 -2.12 9.38 -7.36
N LYS A 44 -0.88 9.11 -7.82
CA LYS A 44 0.21 10.10 -7.79
C LYS A 44 -0.08 11.36 -8.60
N SER A 45 -0.93 11.28 -9.62
CA SER A 45 -1.29 12.41 -10.46
C SER A 45 -2.39 13.30 -9.88
N VAL A 46 -3.06 12.87 -8.80
CA VAL A 46 -4.07 13.68 -8.11
C VAL A 46 -3.37 14.89 -7.47
N PRO A 47 -3.75 16.14 -7.79
CA PRO A 47 -3.08 17.34 -7.29
C PRO A 47 -3.01 17.45 -5.76
N GLU A 48 -3.99 16.90 -5.05
CA GLU A 48 -4.08 16.91 -3.59
C GLU A 48 -3.18 15.86 -2.91
N VAL A 49 -2.60 14.91 -3.66
CA VAL A 49 -1.80 13.82 -3.09
C VAL A 49 -0.34 14.25 -2.92
N CYS A 50 0.06 14.48 -1.67
CA CYS A 50 1.44 14.86 -1.34
C CYS A 50 2.44 13.70 -1.45
N ARG A 51 2.05 12.49 -1.00
CA ARG A 51 2.91 11.29 -1.03
C ARG A 51 2.10 10.02 -0.82
N ILE A 52 2.70 8.89 -1.20
CA ILE A 52 2.20 7.54 -0.92
C ILE A 52 3.24 6.84 -0.04
N PHE A 53 2.82 6.29 1.11
CA PHE A 53 3.73 5.61 2.03
C PHE A 53 4.05 4.17 1.60
N CYS A 54 3.04 3.43 1.18
CA CYS A 54 3.17 2.04 0.72
C CYS A 54 1.98 1.68 -0.19
N ALA A 55 2.16 0.65 -1.02
CA ALA A 55 1.06 0.03 -1.76
C ALA A 55 1.38 -1.45 -1.96
N THR A 56 0.72 -2.32 -1.18
CA THR A 56 1.13 -3.71 -0.98
C THR A 56 -0.05 -4.61 -0.64
N ALA A 57 0.12 -5.91 -0.82
CA ALA A 57 -0.78 -6.96 -0.33
C ALA A 57 -0.19 -7.75 0.84
N ASN A 58 1.03 -7.41 1.29
CA ASN A 58 1.66 -8.03 2.45
C ASN A 58 0.96 -7.60 3.74
N GLN A 59 1.16 -8.37 4.80
CA GLN A 59 0.88 -7.89 6.15
C GLN A 59 1.68 -6.61 6.41
N THR A 60 0.98 -5.55 6.82
CA THR A 60 1.53 -4.20 6.88
C THR A 60 1.24 -3.57 8.23
N GLU A 61 2.25 -2.91 8.80
CA GLU A 61 2.12 -2.16 10.04
C GLU A 61 2.47 -0.68 9.80
N ILE A 62 1.75 0.22 10.47
CA ILE A 62 1.97 1.66 10.35
C ILE A 62 2.61 2.17 11.64
N VAL A 63 3.77 2.83 11.52
CA VAL A 63 4.48 3.40 12.66
C VAL A 63 3.92 4.80 12.92
N ILE A 64 3.27 4.97 14.07
CA ILE A 64 2.63 6.23 14.48
C ILE A 64 3.46 6.91 15.56
N GLY A 65 3.75 8.20 15.35
CA GLY A 65 4.17 9.11 16.40
C GLY A 65 2.97 9.91 16.88
N GLU A 66 2.83 10.07 18.20
CA GLU A 66 1.73 10.80 18.82
C GLU A 66 2.24 11.88 19.77
N THR A 67 1.59 13.03 19.74
CA THR A 67 1.82 14.16 20.64
C THR A 67 0.47 14.65 21.17
N GLU A 68 0.45 15.59 22.11
CA GLU A 68 -0.78 16.23 22.59
C GLU A 68 -1.62 16.87 21.46
N LYS A 69 -0.98 17.30 20.36
CA LYS A 69 -1.66 17.93 19.22
C LYS A 69 -2.28 16.91 18.27
N GLY A 70 -1.76 15.70 18.19
CA GLY A 70 -2.23 14.67 17.26
C GLY A 70 -1.15 13.69 16.81
N ARG A 71 -1.47 12.95 15.73
CA ARG A 71 -0.71 11.80 15.22
C ARG A 71 -0.06 12.07 13.88
N ALA A 72 1.12 11.49 13.70
CA ALA A 72 1.88 11.50 12.45
C ALA A 72 2.24 10.07 12.02
N ILE A 73 2.18 9.82 10.72
CA ILE A 73 2.72 8.58 10.13
C ILE A 73 4.22 8.79 9.93
N LEU A 74 5.02 8.05 10.71
CA LEU A 74 6.48 8.10 10.69
C LEU A 74 7.07 7.14 9.65
N GLY A 75 6.37 6.04 9.36
CA GLY A 75 6.81 5.03 8.41
C GLY A 75 5.86 3.85 8.32
N VAL A 76 6.26 2.88 7.49
CA VAL A 76 5.51 1.65 7.23
C VAL A 76 6.46 0.47 7.29
N ILE A 77 6.01 -0.62 7.91
CA ILE A 77 6.64 -1.94 7.83
C ILE A 77 5.83 -2.76 6.82
N ASP A 78 6.37 -2.92 5.62
CA ASP A 78 5.73 -3.67 4.52
C ASP A 78 6.31 -5.08 4.46
N GLY A 79 5.60 -6.04 5.06
CA GLY A 79 6.00 -7.42 5.07
C GLY A 79 7.24 -7.70 5.94
N ALA A 80 7.96 -8.76 5.59
CA ALA A 80 9.09 -9.26 6.36
C ALA A 80 10.43 -8.71 5.87
N LYS A 81 11.43 -8.71 6.76
CA LYS A 81 12.83 -8.45 6.40
C LYS A 81 13.33 -9.42 5.32
N SER A 82 14.20 -8.93 4.43
CA SER A 82 14.90 -9.76 3.45
C SER A 82 15.69 -10.88 4.15
N LYS A 83 15.64 -12.10 3.57
CA LYS A 83 16.32 -13.29 4.12
C LYS A 83 17.73 -13.51 3.57
N GLY A 84 18.09 -12.82 2.48
CA GLY A 84 19.37 -12.97 1.78
C GLY A 84 19.39 -12.21 0.47
N ILE A 85 20.43 -12.44 -0.33
CA ILE A 85 20.57 -11.92 -1.70
C ILE A 85 20.17 -13.03 -2.67
N GLU A 86 19.49 -12.68 -3.77
CA GLU A 86 19.05 -13.64 -4.79
C GLU A 86 20.23 -14.33 -5.49
N SER A 87 20.07 -15.64 -5.80
CA SER A 87 21.02 -16.38 -6.64
C SER A 87 20.71 -16.21 -8.14
N GLU A 88 21.57 -16.74 -9.02
CA GLU A 88 21.31 -16.76 -10.47
C GLU A 88 20.06 -17.57 -10.82
N GLU A 89 19.78 -18.65 -10.08
CA GLU A 89 18.56 -19.45 -10.23
C GLU A 89 17.31 -18.65 -9.83
N ASP A 90 17.37 -17.89 -8.73
CA ASP A 90 16.29 -17.00 -8.29
C ASP A 90 16.01 -15.91 -9.35
N ILE A 91 17.07 -15.33 -9.93
CA ILE A 91 16.99 -14.33 -11.01
C ILE A 91 16.29 -14.92 -12.23
N LYS A 92 16.70 -16.13 -12.64
CA LYS A 92 16.07 -16.83 -13.77
C LYS A 92 14.59 -17.08 -13.50
N PHE A 93 14.27 -17.59 -12.31
CA PHE A 93 12.90 -17.86 -11.89
C PHE A 93 12.02 -16.61 -11.91
N ARG A 94 12.41 -15.50 -11.27
CA ARG A 94 11.57 -14.29 -11.24
C ARG A 94 11.37 -13.68 -12.63
N LYS A 95 12.36 -13.78 -13.53
CA LYS A 95 12.24 -13.31 -14.92
C LYS A 95 11.25 -14.18 -15.70
N GLU A 96 11.34 -15.50 -15.56
CA GLU A 96 10.39 -16.44 -16.18
C GLU A 96 8.97 -16.25 -15.64
N LEU A 97 8.82 -16.04 -14.33
CA LEU A 97 7.54 -15.75 -13.71
C LEU A 97 6.86 -14.55 -14.37
N LEU A 98 7.56 -13.42 -14.51
CA LEU A 98 7.02 -12.20 -15.12
C LEU A 98 6.53 -12.42 -16.56
N ARG A 99 7.21 -13.26 -17.34
CA ARG A 99 6.75 -13.65 -18.69
C ARG A 99 5.53 -14.56 -18.64
N LYS A 100 5.53 -15.55 -17.73
CA LYS A 100 4.41 -16.48 -17.54
C LYS A 100 3.12 -15.77 -17.14
N ILE A 101 3.22 -14.72 -16.32
CA ILE A 101 2.07 -13.89 -15.93
C ILE A 101 1.77 -12.75 -16.93
N GLY A 102 2.45 -12.72 -18.08
CA GLY A 102 2.15 -11.80 -19.19
C GLY A 102 2.63 -10.35 -19.00
N TYR A 103 3.46 -10.07 -18.00
CA TYR A 103 3.95 -8.71 -17.72
C TYR A 103 5.21 -8.34 -18.50
N LYS A 104 5.90 -9.32 -19.09
CA LYS A 104 7.09 -9.14 -19.92
C LYS A 104 7.03 -10.07 -21.13
N LEU A 105 7.58 -9.61 -22.25
CA LEU A 105 7.80 -10.39 -23.47
C LEU A 105 9.09 -11.22 -23.37
#